data_AF-A0A8T2D4S0-F1
#
_entry.id   AF-A0A8T2D4S0-F1
#
_cell.length_a   1.000
_cell.length_b   1.000
_cell.length_c   1.000
_cell.angle_alpha   90.00
_cell.angle_beta   90.00
_cell.angle_gamma   90.00
#
_symmetry.space_group_name_H-M   'P 1'
#
loop_
_entity.id
_entity.type
_entity.pdbx_description
1 polymer ?
#
loop_
_entity_poly.entity_id
_entity_poly.type
_entity_poly.pdbx_seq_one_letter_code
_entity_poly.pdbx_strand_id
1 'polypeptide(L)'
;MGRFKNNKKSRVIVKPIAKKNQEDVSHVTGDKIPKSFVFSRMKLAGPVKQLQMDLRKLMLPYTALSLKEKKRNTLRDFLNVSGPMGVTHFLMLSKTASSLSLRVARTPQGPTLTFKIHQYSLASDIAQSQLRPRCPQDLFKSPPLIVLSGFGSQELHLKLATIMFQNIFPAIDINTVKLSTCQRLVLLNYNKDTKLIDFRHYSIRLQPVGVSRRIRKFVQNHQVPDLRNLQDVSDFVTKAGYGSESEGDEEAATVTLSSDLGRVNKGATKSAVKLQEIGPRMTMQLVKVEEGLCTGGIIFSEYENVDGKKEKLKKKQDDEEEEEEDSEEEGEEGSEEDGEDMDEDFED
;
A
#
# COMPACT_ATOMS: atom_id res chain seq x y z
N MET A 1 -20.69 13.37 -75.97
CA MET A 1 -20.57 12.64 -74.69
C MET A 1 -19.10 12.37 -74.41
N GLY A 2 -18.49 13.08 -73.47
CA GLY A 2 -17.08 12.87 -73.08
C GLY A 2 -16.95 13.02 -71.57
N ARG A 3 -16.67 11.92 -70.88
CA ARG A 3 -16.66 11.78 -69.42
C ARG A 3 -15.49 12.55 -68.79
N PHE A 4 -15.79 13.49 -67.88
CA PHE A 4 -14.80 14.12 -67.01
C PHE A 4 -14.31 13.13 -65.94
N LYS A 5 -13.00 12.82 -65.95
CA LYS A 5 -12.31 12.06 -64.89
C LYS A 5 -11.95 13.00 -63.74
N ASN A 6 -12.55 12.78 -62.57
CA ASN A 6 -12.17 13.47 -61.33
C ASN A 6 -10.87 12.91 -60.76
N ASN A 7 -9.81 13.73 -60.76
CA ASN A 7 -8.56 13.48 -60.05
C ASN A 7 -8.76 13.55 -58.52
N LYS A 8 -8.71 12.39 -57.85
CA LYS A 8 -8.63 12.31 -56.39
C LYS A 8 -7.27 12.81 -55.92
N LYS A 9 -7.23 13.98 -55.27
CA LYS A 9 -6.05 14.47 -54.54
C LYS A 9 -5.73 13.50 -53.39
N SER A 10 -4.54 12.90 -53.41
CA SER A 10 -4.02 12.10 -52.31
C SER A 10 -3.76 13.00 -51.10
N ARG A 11 -4.45 12.74 -49.98
CA ARG A 11 -4.12 13.35 -48.69
C ARG A 11 -2.82 12.73 -48.17
N VAL A 12 -1.77 13.53 -48.11
CA VAL A 12 -0.51 13.18 -47.43
C VAL A 12 -0.80 13.00 -45.94
N ILE A 13 -0.66 11.77 -45.46
CA ILE A 13 -0.75 11.43 -44.04
C ILE A 13 0.60 11.83 -43.42
N VAL A 14 0.63 13.02 -42.82
CA VAL A 14 1.75 13.46 -41.98
C VAL A 14 1.74 12.59 -40.73
N LYS A 15 2.73 11.70 -40.59
CA LYS A 15 2.98 10.95 -39.35
C LYS A 15 3.19 11.97 -38.21
N PRO A 16 2.51 11.86 -37.06
CA PRO A 16 2.75 12.77 -35.95
C PRO A 16 4.19 12.56 -35.45
N ILE A 17 4.96 13.64 -35.47
CA ILE A 17 6.29 13.72 -34.88
C ILE A 17 6.17 13.31 -33.40
N ALA A 18 6.90 12.25 -33.04
CA ALA A 18 7.01 11.81 -31.66
C ALA A 18 7.56 12.98 -30.83
N LYS A 19 6.71 13.55 -29.98
CA LYS A 19 7.17 14.44 -28.91
C LYS A 19 8.11 13.60 -28.04
N LYS A 20 9.41 13.94 -28.04
CA LYS A 20 10.34 13.50 -27.01
C LYS A 20 9.71 13.85 -25.67
N ASN A 21 9.43 12.82 -24.85
CA ASN A 21 8.98 13.00 -23.49
C ASN A 21 10.00 13.89 -22.78
N GLN A 22 9.57 15.09 -22.37
CA GLN A 22 10.30 15.85 -21.36
C GLN A 22 10.45 14.94 -20.15
N GLU A 23 11.68 14.80 -19.66
CA GLU A 23 11.93 14.11 -18.41
C GLU A 23 11.19 14.89 -17.31
N ASP A 24 10.19 14.26 -16.69
CA ASP A 24 9.50 14.81 -15.51
C ASP A 24 10.47 14.75 -14.32
N VAL A 25 11.46 15.64 -14.34
CA VAL A 25 12.36 15.89 -13.22
C VAL A 25 11.61 16.77 -12.24
N SER A 26 11.65 16.43 -10.95
CA SER A 26 11.14 17.33 -9.92
C SER A 26 11.88 18.66 -10.02
N HIS A 27 11.17 19.77 -10.26
CA HIS A 27 11.76 21.11 -10.32
C HIS A 27 12.42 21.56 -9.00
N VAL A 28 12.32 20.74 -7.94
CA VAL A 28 12.73 21.05 -6.57
C VAL A 28 13.97 20.23 -6.15
N THR A 29 14.04 18.94 -6.52
CA THR A 29 15.09 18.04 -5.98
C THR A 29 16.11 17.63 -7.04
N GLY A 30 15.84 17.83 -8.34
CA GLY A 30 16.72 17.35 -9.43
C GLY A 30 16.71 15.82 -9.61
N ASP A 31 16.09 15.10 -8.67
CA ASP A 31 15.92 13.66 -8.72
C ASP A 31 14.73 13.24 -9.59
N LYS A 32 14.91 12.09 -10.24
CA LYS A 32 13.88 11.41 -11.03
C LYS A 32 12.71 11.05 -10.12
N ILE A 33 11.53 11.61 -10.41
CA ILE A 33 10.31 11.31 -9.66
C ILE A 33 10.03 9.80 -9.73
N PRO A 34 9.81 9.12 -8.60
CA PRO A 34 9.52 7.70 -8.61
C PRO A 34 8.17 7.46 -9.30
N LYS A 35 8.21 6.81 -10.46
CA LYS A 35 7.01 6.36 -11.19
C LYS A 35 6.75 4.91 -10.84
N SER A 36 5.48 4.53 -10.73
CA SER A 36 5.08 3.18 -10.34
C SER A 36 4.18 2.51 -11.37
N PHE A 37 4.29 1.19 -11.49
CA PHE A 37 3.33 0.36 -12.20
C PHE A 37 2.62 -0.56 -11.22
N VAL A 38 1.29 -0.55 -11.28
CA VAL A 38 0.44 -1.47 -10.52
C VAL A 38 -0.20 -2.44 -11.50
N PHE A 39 0.18 -3.71 -11.42
CA PHE A 39 -0.36 -4.74 -12.30
C PHE A 39 -0.58 -6.09 -11.62
N SER A 40 -1.27 -6.99 -12.30
CA SER A 40 -1.49 -8.35 -11.85
C SER A 40 -0.70 -9.36 -12.67
N ARG A 41 -0.16 -10.39 -12.02
CA ARG A 41 0.59 -11.47 -12.69
C ARG A 41 -0.28 -12.62 -13.18
N MET A 42 -1.47 -12.78 -12.61
CA MET A 42 -2.36 -13.91 -12.87
C MET A 42 -3.79 -13.44 -13.06
N LYS A 43 -4.67 -14.34 -13.51
CA LYS A 43 -6.10 -14.04 -13.63
C LYS A 43 -6.67 -13.70 -12.24
N LEU A 44 -6.98 -12.43 -12.04
CA LEU A 44 -7.65 -11.95 -10.83
C LEU A 44 -9.16 -12.11 -10.92
N ALA A 45 -9.78 -12.39 -9.77
CA ALA A 45 -11.22 -12.34 -9.59
C ALA A 45 -11.72 -10.88 -9.64
N GLY A 46 -13.01 -10.67 -9.90
CA GLY A 46 -13.63 -9.34 -10.03
C GLY A 46 -13.26 -8.35 -8.90
N PRO A 47 -13.47 -8.71 -7.62
CA PRO A 47 -13.14 -7.84 -6.48
C PRO A 47 -11.65 -7.48 -6.42
N VAL A 48 -10.76 -8.44 -6.72
CA VAL A 48 -9.32 -8.19 -6.68
C VAL A 48 -8.87 -7.28 -7.84
N LYS A 49 -9.56 -7.30 -8.98
CA LYS A 49 -9.36 -6.31 -10.05
C LYS A 49 -9.80 -4.91 -9.63
N GLN A 50 -10.87 -4.80 -8.83
CA GLN A 50 -11.28 -3.50 -8.27
C GLN A 50 -10.23 -3.00 -7.28
N LEU A 51 -9.71 -3.87 -6.39
CA LEU A 51 -8.60 -3.54 -5.50
C LEU A 51 -7.36 -3.06 -6.27
N GLN A 52 -7.04 -3.70 -7.39
CA GLN A 52 -5.95 -3.26 -8.28
C GLN A 52 -6.20 -1.86 -8.84
N MET A 53 -7.42 -1.56 -9.27
CA MET A 53 -7.79 -0.23 -9.75
C MET A 53 -7.73 0.82 -8.63
N ASP A 54 -8.09 0.45 -7.41
CA ASP A 54 -8.00 1.32 -6.24
C ASP A 54 -6.54 1.61 -5.87
N LEU A 55 -5.65 0.61 -5.93
CA LEU A 55 -4.21 0.80 -5.80
C LEU A 55 -3.63 1.71 -6.90
N ARG A 56 -4.09 1.57 -8.14
CA ARG A 56 -3.69 2.47 -9.24
C ARG A 56 -4.10 3.91 -8.95
N LYS A 57 -5.32 4.14 -8.44
CA LYS A 57 -5.79 5.48 -8.06
C LYS A 57 -4.98 6.04 -6.90
N LEU A 58 -4.65 5.21 -5.90
CA LEU A 58 -3.83 5.61 -4.77
C LEU A 58 -2.46 6.14 -5.22
N MET A 59 -1.85 5.49 -6.20
CA MET A 59 -0.51 5.83 -6.70
C MET A 59 -0.48 6.96 -7.76
N LEU A 60 -1.61 7.62 -8.05
CA LEU A 60 -1.64 8.79 -8.93
C LEU A 60 -0.87 9.98 -8.31
N PRO A 61 -0.31 10.91 -9.09
CA PRO A 61 -0.34 11.00 -10.56
C PRO A 61 0.72 10.14 -11.27
N TYR A 62 1.74 9.65 -10.56
CA TYR A 62 2.94 9.02 -11.14
C TYR A 62 2.76 7.54 -11.53
N THR A 63 1.52 7.17 -11.87
CA THR A 63 1.14 5.79 -12.17
C THR A 63 0.25 5.73 -13.41
N ALA A 64 0.47 4.73 -14.24
CA ALA A 64 -0.32 4.52 -15.44
C ALA A 64 -1.70 3.91 -15.11
N LEU A 65 -2.74 4.74 -15.01
CA LEU A 65 -4.13 4.28 -14.79
C LEU A 65 -4.61 3.34 -15.91
N SER A 66 -4.28 3.67 -17.16
CA SER A 66 -4.76 3.00 -18.37
C SER A 66 -3.93 1.79 -18.80
N LEU A 67 -2.97 1.33 -17.99
CA LEU A 67 -2.18 0.14 -18.30
C LEU A 67 -3.11 -1.08 -18.42
N LYS A 68 -3.20 -1.68 -19.61
CA LYS A 68 -4.05 -2.84 -19.88
C LYS A 68 -3.21 -4.10 -19.91
N GLU A 69 -3.44 -4.97 -18.95
CA GLU A 69 -2.76 -6.26 -18.85
C GLU A 69 -3.42 -7.28 -19.76
N LYS A 70 -2.61 -7.94 -20.58
CA LYS A 70 -3.02 -9.12 -21.33
C LYS A 70 -2.54 -10.36 -20.59
N LYS A 71 -3.30 -11.47 -20.70
CA LYS A 71 -2.94 -12.76 -20.08
C LYS A 71 -1.57 -13.30 -20.53
N ARG A 72 -1.12 -12.91 -21.73
CA ARG A 72 0.17 -13.33 -22.31
C ARG A 72 1.35 -12.52 -21.80
N ASN A 73 1.10 -11.43 -21.07
CA ASN A 73 2.17 -10.53 -20.66
C ASN A 73 2.99 -11.15 -19.55
N THR A 74 4.30 -11.19 -19.74
CA THR A 74 5.26 -11.69 -18.77
C THR A 74 5.87 -10.52 -17.98
N LEU A 75 6.54 -10.81 -16.85
CA LEU A 75 7.29 -9.78 -16.12
C LEU A 75 8.34 -9.09 -17.01
N ARG A 76 8.98 -9.86 -17.90
CA ARG A 76 10.01 -9.35 -18.81
C ARG A 76 9.44 -8.27 -19.74
N ASP A 77 8.21 -8.43 -20.20
CA ASP A 77 7.54 -7.43 -21.03
C ASP A 77 7.32 -6.12 -20.26
N PHE A 78 6.92 -6.20 -19.00
CA PHE A 78 6.77 -5.01 -18.15
C PHE A 78 8.11 -4.32 -17.87
N LEU A 79 9.21 -5.06 -17.75
CA LEU A 79 10.55 -4.49 -17.58
C LEU A 79 11.04 -3.77 -18.83
N ASN A 80 10.80 -4.36 -20.00
CA ASN A 80 11.15 -3.74 -21.27
C ASN A 80 10.39 -2.43 -21.49
N VAL A 81 9.14 -2.34 -21.00
CA VAL A 81 8.33 -1.12 -21.04
C VAL A 81 8.73 -0.12 -19.93
N SER A 82 9.14 -0.59 -18.75
CA SER A 82 9.47 0.29 -17.62
C SER A 82 10.72 1.12 -17.87
N GLY A 83 11.72 0.57 -18.58
CA GLY A 83 12.97 1.26 -18.94
C GLY A 83 12.75 2.62 -19.61
N PRO A 84 12.14 2.70 -20.81
CA PRO A 84 11.89 3.98 -21.49
C PRO A 84 10.88 4.88 -20.79
N MET A 85 10.01 4.33 -19.93
CA MET A 85 9.04 5.12 -19.16
C MET A 85 9.60 5.66 -17.84
N GLY A 86 10.83 5.27 -17.46
CA GLY A 86 11.47 5.67 -16.21
C GLY A 86 10.71 5.17 -14.96
N VAL A 87 10.03 4.03 -15.06
CA VAL A 87 9.31 3.45 -13.92
C VAL A 87 10.31 2.80 -12.98
N THR A 88 10.19 3.10 -11.69
CA THR A 88 11.12 2.66 -10.65
C THR A 88 10.53 1.57 -9.76
N HIS A 89 9.22 1.59 -9.51
CA HIS A 89 8.56 0.64 -8.59
C HIS A 89 7.46 -0.16 -9.29
N PHE A 90 7.41 -1.46 -8.99
CA PHE A 90 6.34 -2.37 -9.39
C PHE A 90 5.54 -2.81 -8.17
N LEU A 91 4.22 -2.69 -8.26
CA LEU A 91 3.27 -3.28 -7.33
C LEU A 91 2.52 -4.37 -8.08
N MET A 92 2.77 -5.62 -7.70
CA MET A 92 2.25 -6.79 -8.37
C MET A 92 1.26 -7.52 -7.47
N LEU A 93 0.01 -7.61 -7.91
CA LEU A 93 -0.99 -8.45 -7.24
C LEU A 93 -0.97 -9.87 -7.83
N SER A 94 -0.89 -10.87 -6.96
CA SER A 94 -0.99 -12.28 -7.31
C SER A 94 -1.91 -13.01 -6.36
N LYS A 95 -2.91 -13.72 -6.90
CA LYS A 95 -3.79 -14.59 -6.12
C LYS A 95 -3.32 -16.04 -6.24
N THR A 96 -2.77 -16.59 -5.17
CA THR A 96 -2.51 -18.04 -5.05
C THR A 96 -3.80 -18.75 -4.64
N ALA A 97 -3.86 -20.08 -4.72
CA ALA A 97 -5.03 -20.86 -4.33
C ALA A 97 -5.51 -20.55 -2.90
N SER A 98 -4.58 -20.34 -1.97
CA SER A 98 -4.87 -20.12 -0.54
C SER A 98 -4.94 -18.64 -0.12
N SER A 99 -4.24 -17.72 -0.80
CA SER A 99 -4.17 -16.32 -0.35
C SER A 99 -3.83 -15.32 -1.45
N LEU A 100 -4.20 -14.05 -1.21
CA LEU A 100 -3.81 -12.92 -2.03
C LEU A 100 -2.46 -12.39 -1.57
N SER A 101 -1.55 -12.12 -2.50
CA SER A 101 -0.23 -11.56 -2.23
C SER A 101 -0.01 -10.28 -3.03
N LEU A 102 0.61 -9.30 -2.39
CA LEU A 102 1.08 -8.06 -2.98
C LEU A 102 2.60 -8.07 -2.95
N ARG A 103 3.23 -8.04 -4.12
CA ARG A 103 4.69 -7.91 -4.23
C ARG A 103 5.03 -6.48 -4.60
N VAL A 104 5.90 -5.86 -3.82
CA VAL A 104 6.44 -4.53 -4.10
C VAL A 104 7.90 -4.72 -4.48
N ALA A 105 8.28 -4.29 -5.67
CA ALA A 105 9.63 -4.47 -6.17
C ALA A 105 10.21 -3.18 -6.72
N ARG A 106 11.50 -2.99 -6.55
CA ARG A 106 12.26 -1.93 -7.22
C ARG A 106 12.84 -2.47 -8.53
N THR A 107 12.71 -1.69 -9.59
CA THR A 107 13.23 -2.00 -10.93
C THR A 107 14.46 -1.13 -11.22
N PRO A 108 15.47 -1.62 -11.98
CA PRO A 108 15.57 -2.94 -12.61
C PRO A 108 16.19 -4.04 -11.72
N GLN A 109 16.96 -3.69 -10.69
CA GLN A 109 17.81 -4.62 -9.94
C GLN A 109 17.16 -5.30 -8.72
N GLY A 110 15.91 -5.01 -8.35
CA GLY A 110 15.36 -5.41 -7.04
C GLY A 110 15.75 -4.43 -5.92
N PRO A 111 15.33 -4.61 -4.66
CA PRO A 111 14.78 -5.82 -4.03
C PRO A 111 13.27 -6.00 -4.24
N THR A 112 12.76 -7.18 -3.87
CA THR A 112 11.33 -7.55 -3.92
C THR A 112 10.82 -7.92 -2.52
N LEU A 113 9.80 -7.21 -2.04
CA LEU A 113 9.06 -7.54 -0.83
C LEU A 113 7.76 -8.23 -1.20
N THR A 114 7.46 -9.36 -0.57
CA THR A 114 6.18 -10.05 -0.75
C THR A 114 5.38 -9.96 0.54
N PHE A 115 4.22 -9.33 0.43
CA PHE A 115 3.23 -9.24 1.49
C PHE A 115 2.08 -10.20 1.20
N LYS A 116 1.64 -10.94 2.21
CA LYS A 116 0.39 -11.70 2.18
C LYS A 116 -0.72 -10.81 2.72
N ILE A 117 -1.78 -10.63 1.95
CA ILE A 117 -2.96 -9.86 2.34
C ILE A 117 -3.90 -10.82 3.07
N HIS A 118 -4.23 -10.49 4.32
CA HIS A 118 -5.17 -11.26 5.15
C HIS A 118 -6.59 -10.76 4.95
N GLN A 119 -6.80 -9.46 5.14
CA GLN A 119 -8.11 -8.82 4.96
C GLN A 119 -7.95 -7.63 4.01
N TYR A 120 -8.95 -7.42 3.16
CA TYR A 120 -9.02 -6.25 2.30
C TYR A 120 -10.47 -5.74 2.20
N SER A 121 -10.62 -4.45 1.96
CA SER A 121 -11.88 -3.79 1.68
C SER A 121 -11.69 -2.83 0.52
N LEU A 122 -12.66 -2.82 -0.40
CA LEU A 122 -12.62 -1.98 -1.60
C LEU A 122 -12.93 -0.54 -1.26
N ALA A 123 -12.45 0.40 -2.07
CA ALA A 123 -12.79 1.81 -1.89
C ALA A 123 -14.30 2.06 -2.07
N SER A 124 -14.99 1.26 -2.90
CA SER A 124 -16.45 1.30 -3.05
C SER A 124 -17.18 1.01 -1.74
N ASP A 125 -16.73 -0.01 -1.02
CA ASP A 125 -17.42 -0.53 0.15
C ASP A 125 -17.21 0.41 1.34
N ILE A 126 -15.98 0.97 1.45
CA ILE A 126 -15.65 2.01 2.42
C ILE A 126 -16.49 3.27 2.16
N ALA A 127 -16.63 3.68 0.90
CA ALA A 127 -17.47 4.83 0.55
C ALA A 127 -18.94 4.60 0.92
N GLN A 128 -19.46 3.38 0.73
CA GLN A 128 -20.84 3.03 1.12
C GLN A 128 -21.03 2.96 2.64
N SER A 129 -20.01 2.53 3.39
CA SER A 129 -20.05 2.49 4.85
C SER A 129 -20.06 3.89 5.49
N GLN A 130 -19.69 4.94 4.76
CA GLN A 130 -19.65 6.30 5.28
C GLN A 130 -20.99 7.01 5.07
N LEU A 131 -21.42 7.78 6.07
CA LEU A 131 -22.63 8.60 5.97
C LEU A 131 -22.54 9.67 4.86
N ARG A 132 -21.34 10.19 4.61
CA ARG A 132 -21.07 11.25 3.62
C ARG A 132 -19.73 11.02 2.91
N PRO A 133 -19.65 10.06 1.97
CA PRO A 133 -18.42 9.83 1.22
C PRO A 133 -18.10 11.04 0.35
N ARG A 134 -16.86 11.53 0.43
CA ARG A 134 -16.38 12.66 -0.38
C ARG A 134 -15.07 12.26 -1.03
N CYS A 135 -15.09 12.03 -2.34
CA CYS A 135 -13.90 11.71 -3.12
C CYS A 135 -13.84 12.57 -4.40
N PRO A 136 -13.50 13.87 -4.29
CA PRO A 136 -13.30 14.72 -5.46
C PRO A 136 -12.15 14.22 -6.32
N GLN A 137 -12.33 14.25 -7.64
CA GLN A 137 -11.33 13.76 -8.59
C GLN A 137 -10.00 14.53 -8.53
N ASP A 138 -10.05 15.79 -8.08
CA ASP A 138 -8.86 16.64 -7.92
C ASP A 138 -7.86 16.12 -6.88
N LEU A 139 -8.31 15.31 -5.92
CA LEU A 139 -7.44 14.70 -4.90
C LEU A 139 -6.32 13.87 -5.53
N PHE A 140 -6.59 13.23 -6.67
CA PHE A 140 -5.67 12.32 -7.33
C PHE A 140 -4.62 13.03 -8.19
N LYS A 141 -4.70 14.35 -8.34
CA LYS A 141 -3.68 15.15 -9.04
C LYS A 141 -2.41 15.31 -8.21
N SER A 142 -2.54 15.37 -6.90
CA SER A 142 -1.43 15.50 -5.95
C SER A 142 -0.99 14.14 -5.42
N PRO A 143 0.32 13.84 -5.26
CA PRO A 143 0.77 12.60 -4.64
C PRO A 143 0.34 12.50 -3.16
N PRO A 144 0.18 11.28 -2.62
CA PRO A 144 -0.13 11.10 -1.20
C PRO A 144 1.13 11.24 -0.32
N LEU A 145 0.92 11.72 0.90
CA LEU A 145 1.91 11.69 1.98
C LEU A 145 1.96 10.29 2.60
N ILE A 146 3.13 9.84 3.04
CA ILE A 146 3.27 8.56 3.74
C ILE A 146 3.59 8.79 5.22
N VAL A 147 2.89 8.06 6.09
CA VAL A 147 3.17 8.00 7.53
C VAL A 147 3.42 6.56 7.90
N LEU A 148 4.60 6.30 8.45
CA LEU A 148 5.05 4.99 8.89
C LEU A 148 5.03 4.98 10.42
N SER A 149 4.10 4.23 11.01
CA SER A 149 3.96 4.04 12.46
C SER A 149 4.43 2.63 12.85
N GLY A 150 5.20 2.51 13.92
CA GLY A 150 5.64 1.22 14.45
C GLY A 150 6.82 0.55 13.75
N PHE A 151 7.34 1.13 12.65
CA PHE A 151 8.44 0.55 11.86
C PHE A 151 9.86 0.75 12.45
N GLY A 152 9.99 1.38 13.62
CA GLY A 152 11.29 1.69 14.25
C GLY A 152 12.00 0.51 14.92
N SER A 153 11.67 -0.74 14.58
CA SER A 153 12.35 -1.92 15.15
C SER A 153 13.76 -2.08 14.55
N GLN A 154 14.67 -2.72 15.29
CA GLN A 154 16.07 -2.94 14.85
C GLN A 154 16.19 -3.93 13.68
N GLU A 155 15.12 -4.69 13.41
CA GLU A 155 15.04 -5.71 12.36
C GLU A 155 15.34 -5.14 10.96
N LEU A 156 16.33 -5.75 10.29
CA LEU A 156 16.80 -5.33 8.98
C LEU A 156 15.71 -5.37 7.90
N HIS A 157 14.82 -6.38 7.96
CA HIS A 157 13.74 -6.54 6.99
C HIS A 157 12.67 -5.43 7.09
N LEU A 158 12.39 -4.92 8.31
CA LEU A 158 11.48 -3.78 8.51
C LEU A 158 12.10 -2.45 8.10
N LYS A 159 13.41 -2.27 8.34
CA LYS A 159 14.14 -1.09 7.81
C LYS A 159 14.10 -1.08 6.29
N LEU A 160 14.32 -2.22 5.64
CA LEU A 160 14.24 -2.33 4.18
C LEU A 160 12.82 -2.02 3.67
N ALA A 161 11.78 -2.52 4.34
CA ALA A 161 10.41 -2.19 4.03
C ALA A 161 10.12 -0.68 4.15
N THR A 162 10.62 -0.06 5.22
CA THR A 162 10.51 1.39 5.47
C THR A 162 11.15 2.18 4.34
N ILE A 163 12.39 1.85 3.97
CA ILE A 163 13.13 2.50 2.88
C ILE A 163 12.41 2.30 1.54
N MET A 164 11.86 1.11 1.28
CA MET A 164 11.12 0.86 0.05
C MET A 164 9.85 1.73 -0.01
N PHE A 165 9.05 1.75 1.05
CA PHE A 165 7.81 2.54 1.10
C PHE A 165 8.06 4.06 1.09
N GLN A 166 9.15 4.53 1.68
CA GLN A 166 9.58 5.93 1.58
C GLN A 166 9.92 6.31 0.14
N ASN A 167 10.66 5.45 -0.58
CA ASN A 167 11.12 5.73 -1.94
C ASN A 167 10.05 5.52 -3.03
N ILE A 168 8.93 4.88 -2.69
CA ILE A 168 7.78 4.73 -3.61
C ILE A 168 7.12 6.08 -3.90
N PHE A 169 7.15 7.01 -2.95
CA PHE A 169 6.61 8.36 -3.09
C PHE A 169 7.74 9.37 -3.24
N PRO A 170 7.51 10.51 -3.92
CA PRO A 170 8.53 11.54 -4.04
C PRO A 170 8.93 12.06 -2.64
N ALA A 171 10.22 12.32 -2.44
CA ALA A 171 10.71 12.95 -1.23
C ALA A 171 10.06 14.33 -1.05
N ILE A 172 9.81 14.69 0.21
CA ILE A 172 9.04 15.88 0.58
C ILE A 172 9.92 16.75 1.46
N ASP A 173 10.30 17.90 0.92
CA ASP A 173 11.05 18.90 1.66
C ASP A 173 10.09 19.82 2.40
N ILE A 174 10.18 19.85 3.73
CA ILE A 174 9.26 20.58 4.61
C ILE A 174 9.23 22.09 4.27
N ASN A 175 10.34 22.64 3.78
CA ASN A 175 10.49 24.07 3.52
C ASN A 175 9.90 24.53 2.17
N THR A 176 9.80 23.64 1.17
CA THR A 176 9.44 24.01 -0.21
C THR A 176 8.04 23.53 -0.60
N VAL A 177 7.45 22.62 0.17
CA VAL A 177 6.22 21.94 -0.18
C VAL A 177 4.99 22.82 0.04
N LYS A 178 4.15 22.89 -0.99
CA LYS A 178 2.87 23.60 -0.94
C LYS A 178 1.84 22.77 -0.18
N LEU A 179 1.34 23.30 0.93
CA LEU A 179 0.31 22.65 1.74
C LEU A 179 -0.99 22.37 0.95
N SER A 180 -1.27 23.12 -0.13
CA SER A 180 -2.43 22.89 -1.00
C SER A 180 -2.34 21.58 -1.78
N THR A 181 -1.14 21.04 -1.99
CA THR A 181 -0.89 19.75 -2.63
C THR A 181 -1.04 18.59 -1.64
N CYS A 182 -0.89 18.83 -0.34
CA CYS A 182 -0.97 17.82 0.70
C CYS A 182 -2.42 17.46 1.07
N GLN A 183 -3.13 16.77 0.17
CA GLN A 183 -4.54 16.42 0.36
C GLN A 183 -4.79 14.94 0.69
N ARG A 184 -3.80 14.07 0.48
CA ARG A 184 -3.92 12.61 0.66
C ARG A 184 -2.82 12.08 1.58
N LEU A 185 -3.16 11.05 2.35
CA LEU A 185 -2.31 10.41 3.35
C LEU A 185 -2.46 8.89 3.25
N VAL A 186 -1.34 8.19 3.17
CA VAL A 186 -1.23 6.74 3.33
C VAL A 186 -0.61 6.47 4.69
N LEU A 187 -1.37 5.83 5.56
CA LEU A 187 -0.91 5.38 6.86
C LEU A 187 -0.58 3.89 6.78
N LEU A 188 0.65 3.57 7.15
CA LEU A 188 1.09 2.21 7.42
C LEU A 188 1.35 2.09 8.92
N ASN A 189 0.61 1.22 9.59
CA ASN A 189 0.82 0.96 11.01
C ASN A 189 1.28 -0.49 11.20
N TYR A 190 2.50 -0.67 11.70
CA TYR A 190 3.03 -1.98 12.04
C TYR A 190 2.79 -2.29 13.52
N ASN A 191 2.10 -3.40 13.77
CA ASN A 191 1.96 -3.94 15.12
C ASN A 191 3.00 -5.05 15.34
N LYS A 192 3.86 -4.87 16.36
CA LYS A 192 4.94 -5.81 16.69
C LYS A 192 4.42 -7.16 17.17
N ASP A 193 3.30 -7.18 17.88
CA ASP A 193 2.77 -8.40 18.51
C ASP A 193 2.13 -9.33 17.48
N THR A 194 1.36 -8.75 16.56
CA THR A 194 0.66 -9.53 15.51
C THR A 194 1.48 -9.68 14.23
N LYS A 195 2.58 -8.92 14.09
CA LYS A 195 3.39 -8.78 12.86
C LYS A 195 2.56 -8.36 11.64
N LEU A 196 1.41 -7.72 11.87
CA LEU A 196 0.54 -7.23 10.81
C LEU A 196 0.80 -5.74 10.53
N ILE A 197 0.73 -5.41 9.25
CA ILE A 197 0.79 -4.05 8.73
C ILE A 197 -0.62 -3.66 8.31
N ASP A 198 -1.17 -2.67 9.01
CA ASP A 198 -2.42 -2.01 8.66
C ASP A 198 -2.12 -0.92 7.62
N PHE A 199 -2.72 -1.07 6.43
CA PHE A 199 -2.67 -0.07 5.37
C PHE A 199 -4.00 0.67 5.29
N ARG A 200 -3.95 1.99 5.42
CA ARG A 200 -5.12 2.86 5.35
C ARG A 200 -4.83 4.09 4.51
N HIS A 201 -5.81 4.52 3.73
CA HIS A 201 -5.71 5.69 2.87
C HIS A 201 -6.78 6.72 3.24
N TYR A 202 -6.32 7.91 3.63
CA TYR A 202 -7.12 9.03 4.10
C TYR A 202 -6.96 10.24 3.19
N SER A 203 -8.05 11.00 3.00
CA SER A 203 -7.99 12.39 2.59
C SER A 203 -7.90 13.29 3.80
N ILE A 204 -7.06 14.31 3.70
CA ILE A 204 -6.90 15.35 4.70
C ILE A 204 -7.90 16.46 4.41
N ARG A 205 -8.72 16.81 5.40
CA ARG A 205 -9.61 17.96 5.35
C ARG A 205 -9.24 18.94 6.45
N LEU A 206 -9.06 20.19 6.07
CA LEU A 206 -8.86 21.27 7.02
C LEU A 206 -10.21 21.90 7.39
N GLN A 207 -10.39 22.07 8.69
CA GLN A 207 -11.59 22.62 9.30
C GLN A 207 -11.20 23.84 10.16
N PRO A 208 -11.65 25.08 9.85
CA PRO A 208 -11.26 26.26 10.61
C PRO A 208 -11.87 26.21 12.03
N VAL A 209 -11.07 26.40 13.07
CA VAL A 209 -11.53 26.40 14.47
C VAL A 209 -12.06 27.79 14.82
N GLY A 210 -13.08 27.87 15.69
CA GLY A 210 -13.66 29.15 16.13
C GLY A 210 -14.75 29.72 15.22
N VAL A 211 -15.27 28.94 14.25
CA VAL A 211 -16.35 29.36 13.36
C VAL A 211 -17.55 28.42 13.49
N SER A 212 -18.75 28.97 13.66
CA SER A 212 -19.98 28.16 13.81
C SER A 212 -20.26 27.30 12.57
N ARG A 213 -20.89 26.13 12.76
CA ARG A 213 -21.24 25.21 11.65
C ARG A 213 -22.10 25.89 10.57
N ARG A 214 -22.94 26.85 10.95
CA ARG A 214 -23.81 27.60 10.04
C ARG A 214 -23.01 28.54 9.13
N ILE A 215 -22.10 29.32 9.70
CA ILE A 215 -21.18 30.17 8.93
C ILE A 215 -20.31 29.30 8.02
N ARG A 216 -19.85 28.14 8.50
CA ARG A 216 -19.08 27.21 7.65
C ARG A 216 -19.89 26.71 6.46
N LYS A 217 -21.14 26.29 6.64
CA LYS A 217 -22.02 25.86 5.54
C LYS A 217 -22.30 27.00 4.55
N PHE A 218 -22.49 28.20 5.06
CA PHE A 218 -22.70 29.39 4.23
C PHE A 218 -21.48 29.71 3.36
N VAL A 219 -20.29 29.75 3.96
CA VAL A 219 -19.06 30.12 3.25
C VAL A 219 -18.56 28.99 2.33
N GLN A 220 -18.67 27.72 2.75
CA GLN A 220 -18.16 26.58 1.96
C GLN A 220 -19.14 26.06 0.91
N ASN A 221 -20.44 26.00 1.22
CA ASN A 221 -21.44 25.38 0.35
C ASN A 221 -22.39 26.40 -0.29
N HIS A 222 -22.23 27.70 -0.04
CA HIS A 222 -23.16 28.75 -0.48
C HIS A 222 -24.62 28.47 -0.10
N GLN A 223 -24.83 27.66 0.94
CA GLN A 223 -26.16 27.30 1.40
C GLN A 223 -26.65 28.41 2.32
N VAL A 224 -27.69 29.11 1.89
CA VAL A 224 -28.32 30.17 2.69
C VAL A 224 -28.95 29.51 3.93
N PRO A 225 -28.55 29.90 5.15
CA PRO A 225 -29.18 29.42 6.38
C PRO A 225 -30.61 29.96 6.49
N ASP A 226 -31.49 29.25 7.20
CA ASP A 226 -32.81 29.78 7.52
C ASP A 226 -32.68 30.98 8.47
N LEU A 227 -32.99 32.17 7.95
CA LEU A 227 -32.94 33.44 8.67
C LEU A 227 -34.26 33.80 9.39
N ARG A 228 -35.29 32.96 9.24
CA ARG A 228 -36.67 33.27 9.68
C ARG A 228 -36.81 33.56 11.18
N ASN A 229 -35.92 33.01 12.01
CA ASN A 229 -35.94 33.15 13.47
C ASN A 229 -34.85 34.10 14.02
N LEU A 230 -34.17 34.86 13.16
CA LEU A 230 -33.06 35.74 13.52
C LEU A 230 -33.47 37.18 13.24
N GLN A 231 -33.36 38.05 14.25
CA GLN A 231 -33.70 39.48 14.10
C GLN A 231 -32.48 40.30 13.67
N ASP A 232 -31.26 39.88 14.06
CA ASP A 232 -30.02 40.56 13.68
C ASP A 232 -28.93 39.58 13.18
N VAL A 233 -27.96 40.12 12.44
CA VAL A 233 -26.74 39.43 12.00
C VAL A 233 -25.89 39.02 13.20
N SER A 234 -25.90 39.84 14.27
CA SER A 234 -25.24 39.52 15.52
C SER A 234 -25.82 38.24 16.15
N ASP A 235 -27.15 38.06 16.15
CA ASP A 235 -27.81 36.82 16.61
C ASP A 235 -27.35 35.59 15.82
N PHE A 236 -27.07 35.73 14.52
CA PHE A 236 -26.60 34.60 13.72
C PHE A 236 -25.20 34.12 14.13
N VAL A 237 -24.37 35.03 14.62
CA VAL A 237 -22.99 34.76 15.06
C VAL A 237 -22.94 34.35 16.53
N THR A 238 -23.72 35.01 17.40
CA THR A 238 -23.67 34.85 18.87
C THR A 238 -24.60 33.76 19.39
N LYS A 239 -25.70 33.42 18.69
CA LYS A 239 -26.65 32.36 19.08
C LYS A 239 -26.09 30.97 18.72
N ALA A 240 -24.92 30.67 19.27
CA ALA A 240 -24.21 29.40 19.14
C ALA A 240 -24.89 28.23 19.91
N GLY A 241 -25.80 28.51 20.84
CA GLY A 241 -26.33 27.51 21.77
C GLY A 241 -27.51 26.64 21.33
N TYR A 242 -27.96 26.65 20.06
CA TYR A 242 -29.21 25.96 19.66
C TYR A 242 -29.06 24.92 18.52
N GLY A 243 -27.92 24.23 18.46
CA GLY A 243 -27.77 23.11 17.52
C GLY A 243 -26.59 22.20 17.83
N SER A 244 -26.84 21.16 18.63
CA SER A 244 -25.94 20.01 18.90
C SER A 244 -24.47 20.24 18.55
N GLU A 245 -23.78 20.97 19.42
CA GLU A 245 -22.32 21.13 19.43
C GLU A 245 -21.61 19.91 20.05
N SER A 246 -22.17 18.70 19.87
CA SER A 246 -21.67 17.46 20.49
C SER A 246 -20.41 16.88 19.84
N GLU A 247 -19.66 17.67 19.07
CA GLU A 247 -18.26 17.36 18.78
C GLU A 247 -17.47 18.56 19.26
N GLY A 248 -17.01 18.52 20.53
CA GLY A 248 -15.89 19.34 20.91
C GLY A 248 -14.74 18.94 19.97
N ASP A 249 -14.30 19.87 19.11
CA ASP A 249 -13.07 19.68 18.35
C ASP A 249 -11.97 19.53 19.43
N GLU A 250 -11.55 18.29 19.70
CA GLU A 250 -10.49 17.95 20.65
C GLU A 250 -9.26 18.80 20.33
N GLU A 251 -8.79 19.56 21.32
CA GLU A 251 -7.75 20.58 21.17
C GLU A 251 -6.44 20.00 20.58
N ALA A 252 -6.22 18.69 20.76
CA ALA A 252 -5.10 17.91 20.24
C ALA A 252 -5.04 17.81 18.70
N ALA A 253 -6.15 18.02 17.99
CA ALA A 253 -6.21 17.94 16.53
C ALA A 253 -6.08 19.32 15.84
N THR A 254 -5.71 20.37 16.57
CA THR A 254 -5.63 21.74 16.05
C THR A 254 -4.21 22.11 15.64
N VAL A 255 -4.06 22.67 14.44
CA VAL A 255 -2.77 23.11 13.86
C VAL A 255 -2.89 24.57 13.43
N THR A 256 -1.87 25.38 13.73
CA THR A 256 -1.75 26.74 13.21
C THR A 256 -1.24 26.70 11.77
N LEU A 257 -2.02 27.25 10.85
CA LEU A 257 -1.62 27.26 9.44
C LEU A 257 -0.55 28.31 9.18
N SER A 258 0.52 27.94 8.47
CA SER A 258 1.58 28.87 8.06
C SER A 258 1.21 29.71 6.83
N SER A 259 0.22 29.28 6.05
CA SER A 259 -0.20 29.94 4.81
C SER A 259 -1.71 29.79 4.56
N ASP A 260 -2.26 30.66 3.71
CA ASP A 260 -3.66 30.62 3.29
C ASP A 260 -3.96 29.35 2.48
N LEU A 261 -4.96 28.58 2.92
CA LEU A 261 -5.44 27.38 2.25
C LEU A 261 -6.92 27.52 1.87
N GLY A 262 -7.13 28.01 0.65
CA GLY A 262 -8.47 28.25 0.09
C GLY A 262 -9.13 29.50 0.68
N ARG A 263 -10.46 29.61 0.53
CA ARG A 263 -11.22 30.81 0.96
C ARG A 263 -11.44 30.92 2.45
N VAL A 264 -11.42 29.80 3.17
CA VAL A 264 -11.91 29.72 4.55
C VAL A 264 -10.78 29.56 5.56
N ASN A 265 -9.70 28.89 5.18
CA ASN A 265 -8.57 28.68 6.08
C ASN A 265 -7.50 29.72 5.75
N LYS A 266 -7.42 30.77 6.57
CA LYS A 266 -6.40 31.82 6.43
C LYS A 266 -5.13 31.45 7.20
N GLY A 267 -3.99 31.92 6.74
CA GLY A 267 -2.72 31.84 7.45
C GLY A 267 -2.83 32.43 8.85
N ALA A 268 -2.06 31.88 9.78
CA ALA A 268 -2.06 32.17 11.21
C ALA A 268 -3.35 31.76 11.98
N THR A 269 -4.38 31.24 11.31
CA THR A 269 -5.59 30.72 12.00
C THR A 269 -5.42 29.27 12.43
N LYS A 270 -5.99 28.92 13.60
CA LYS A 270 -6.06 27.53 14.07
C LYS A 270 -7.06 26.76 13.20
N SER A 271 -6.62 25.66 12.61
CA SER A 271 -7.44 24.75 11.83
C SER A 271 -7.33 23.33 12.40
N ALA A 272 -8.46 22.68 12.60
CA ALA A 272 -8.53 21.27 12.97
C ALA A 272 -8.33 20.40 11.72
N VAL A 273 -7.51 19.37 11.84
CA VAL A 273 -7.27 18.40 10.78
C VAL A 273 -8.24 17.24 10.93
N LYS A 274 -9.17 17.08 9.98
CA LYS A 274 -10.08 15.94 9.91
C LYS A 274 -9.64 14.98 8.82
N LEU A 275 -9.54 13.70 9.16
CA LEU A 275 -9.23 12.64 8.20
C LEU A 275 -10.54 11.98 7.74
N GLN A 276 -10.66 11.78 6.44
CA GLN A 276 -11.75 10.99 5.85
C GLN A 276 -11.16 9.82 5.08
N GLU A 277 -11.65 8.60 5.31
CA GLU A 277 -11.13 7.41 4.64
C GLU A 277 -11.59 7.37 3.19
N ILE A 278 -10.66 7.15 2.26
CA ILE A 278 -10.96 6.95 0.82
C ILE A 278 -10.91 5.46 0.47
N GLY A 279 -9.97 4.73 1.08
CA GLY A 279 -9.66 3.34 0.74
C GLY A 279 -8.58 3.20 -0.34
N PRO A 280 -8.05 1.99 -0.59
CA PRO A 280 -8.46 0.72 0.01
C PRO A 280 -7.93 0.53 1.43
N ARG A 281 -8.61 -0.33 2.21
CA ARG A 281 -8.15 -0.78 3.52
C ARG A 281 -7.64 -2.20 3.37
N MET A 282 -6.46 -2.49 3.91
CA MET A 282 -5.93 -3.85 3.91
C MET A 282 -5.05 -4.12 5.12
N THR A 283 -5.08 -5.36 5.58
CA THR A 283 -4.15 -5.88 6.57
C THR A 283 -3.23 -6.86 5.86
N MET A 284 -1.93 -6.63 5.96
CA MET A 284 -0.93 -7.42 5.26
C MET A 284 0.21 -7.82 6.17
N GLN A 285 0.81 -8.98 5.89
CA GLN A 285 1.95 -9.50 6.63
C GLN A 285 3.13 -9.65 5.68
N LEU A 286 4.33 -9.22 6.10
CA LEU A 286 5.55 -9.46 5.34
C LEU A 286 5.88 -10.96 5.41
N VAL A 287 5.92 -11.61 4.26
CA VAL A 287 6.21 -13.06 4.18
C VAL A 287 7.64 -13.31 3.77
N LYS A 288 8.10 -12.61 2.73
CA LYS A 288 9.44 -12.83 2.20
C LYS A 288 10.06 -11.57 1.63
N VAL A 289 11.38 -11.50 1.74
CA VAL A 289 12.23 -10.49 1.14
C VAL A 289 13.20 -11.21 0.21
N GLU A 290 13.17 -10.85 -1.06
CA GLU A 290 14.06 -11.41 -2.08
C GLU A 290 14.99 -10.31 -2.59
N GLU A 291 16.26 -10.65 -2.77
CA GLU A 291 17.17 -9.88 -3.60
C GLU A 291 16.72 -9.96 -5.06
N GLY A 292 16.98 -8.93 -5.86
CA GLY A 292 16.59 -8.98 -7.26
C GLY A 292 15.09 -8.77 -7.51
N LEU A 293 14.72 -8.96 -8.77
CA LEU A 293 13.34 -8.82 -9.23
C LEU A 293 12.68 -10.21 -9.33
N CYS A 294 12.08 -10.66 -8.23
CA CYS A 294 11.38 -11.95 -8.12
C CYS A 294 12.20 -13.20 -8.47
N THR A 295 13.53 -13.11 -8.55
CA THR A 295 14.42 -14.18 -9.06
C THR A 295 15.76 -14.29 -8.31
N GLY A 296 15.98 -13.52 -7.24
CA GLY A 296 17.20 -13.61 -6.44
C GLY A 296 17.02 -14.34 -5.11
N GLY A 297 18.08 -14.34 -4.30
CA GLY A 297 18.14 -15.04 -3.01
C GLY A 297 17.15 -14.49 -1.99
N ILE A 298 16.65 -15.36 -1.12
CA ILE A 298 15.72 -14.99 -0.05
C ILE A 298 16.56 -14.47 1.13
N ILE A 299 16.37 -13.21 1.49
CA ILE A 299 17.02 -12.54 2.64
C ILE A 299 16.23 -12.81 3.92
N PHE A 300 14.91 -12.95 3.79
CA PHE A 300 14.01 -13.18 4.92
C PHE A 300 12.81 -13.99 4.47
N SER A 301 12.43 -14.99 5.26
CA SER A 301 11.21 -15.78 5.13
C SER A 301 10.57 -15.95 6.49
N GLU A 302 9.31 -15.54 6.64
CA GLU A 302 8.54 -15.74 7.87
C GLU A 302 8.20 -17.23 8.09
N TYR A 303 8.10 -18.02 7.00
CA TYR A 303 7.72 -19.44 7.06
C TYR A 303 8.88 -20.40 7.36
N GLU A 304 10.13 -20.00 7.09
CA GLU A 304 11.30 -20.85 7.41
C GLU A 304 11.49 -21.02 8.93
N ASN A 305 10.99 -20.11 9.75
CA ASN A 305 10.98 -20.30 11.21
C ASN A 305 10.05 -21.46 11.65
N VAL A 306 9.11 -21.89 10.80
CA VAL A 306 8.19 -23.00 11.06
C VAL A 306 8.69 -24.28 10.39
N ASP A 307 9.19 -24.21 9.17
CA ASP A 307 9.72 -25.37 8.45
C ASP A 307 11.07 -25.84 9.01
N GLY A 308 11.96 -24.91 9.42
CA GLY A 308 13.20 -25.27 10.13
C GLY A 308 12.96 -25.83 11.54
N LYS A 309 11.79 -25.59 12.15
CA LYS A 309 11.37 -26.29 13.38
C LYS A 309 10.84 -27.69 13.07
N LYS A 310 10.09 -27.86 11.98
CA LYS A 310 9.60 -29.17 11.54
C LYS A 310 10.71 -30.08 11.03
N GLU A 311 11.70 -29.56 10.33
CA GLU A 311 12.89 -30.33 9.92
C GLU A 311 13.77 -30.71 11.12
N LYS A 312 13.88 -29.84 12.13
CA LYS A 312 14.57 -30.19 13.39
C LYS A 312 13.79 -31.19 14.25
N LEU A 313 12.46 -31.15 14.21
CA LEU A 313 11.60 -32.13 14.88
C LEU A 313 11.64 -33.49 14.17
N LYS A 314 11.68 -33.50 12.83
CA LYS A 314 11.86 -34.74 12.05
C LYS A 314 13.22 -35.36 12.29
N LYS A 315 14.30 -34.60 12.17
CA LYS A 315 15.64 -35.12 12.49
C LYS A 315 15.74 -35.68 13.90
N LYS A 316 15.14 -35.02 14.90
CA LYS A 316 15.10 -35.56 16.26
C LYS A 316 14.27 -36.83 16.41
N GLN A 317 13.22 -37.01 15.61
CA GLN A 317 12.43 -38.25 15.60
C GLN A 317 13.17 -39.36 14.86
N ASP A 318 13.83 -39.04 13.74
CA ASP A 318 14.67 -39.97 13.00
C ASP A 318 15.89 -40.40 13.85
N ASP A 319 16.52 -39.48 14.60
CA ASP A 319 17.63 -39.78 15.53
C ASP A 319 17.15 -40.59 16.76
N GLU A 320 15.92 -40.37 17.25
CA GLU A 320 15.32 -41.15 18.36
C GLU A 320 14.89 -42.56 17.91
N GLU A 321 14.42 -42.73 16.66
CA GLU A 321 14.10 -44.04 16.08
C GLU A 321 15.37 -44.87 15.79
N GLU A 322 16.46 -44.25 15.33
CA GLU A 322 17.76 -44.93 15.15
C GLU A 322 18.38 -45.37 16.50
N GLU A 323 18.25 -44.56 17.57
CA GLU A 323 18.72 -44.94 18.92
C GLU A 323 17.88 -46.07 19.56
N GLU A 324 16.57 -46.15 19.27
CA GLU A 324 15.73 -47.26 19.73
C GLU A 324 16.04 -48.57 18.97
N GLU A 325 16.26 -48.53 17.66
CA GLU A 325 16.65 -49.69 16.86
C GLU A 325 18.02 -50.26 17.26
N ASP A 326 19.03 -49.41 17.49
CA ASP A 326 20.36 -49.85 17.95
C ASP A 326 20.29 -50.50 19.35
N SER A 327 19.35 -50.05 20.22
CA SER A 327 19.18 -50.62 21.56
C SER A 327 18.44 -51.96 21.59
N GLU A 328 17.63 -52.25 20.58
CA GLU A 328 16.97 -53.54 20.39
C GLU A 328 17.94 -54.59 19.81
N GLU A 329 18.84 -54.20 18.91
CA GLU A 329 19.90 -55.08 18.37
C GLU A 329 20.93 -55.47 19.44
N GLU A 330 21.39 -54.53 20.29
CA GLU A 330 22.30 -54.86 21.41
C GLU A 330 21.65 -55.76 22.48
N GLY A 331 20.31 -55.72 22.61
CA GLY A 331 19.54 -56.57 23.53
C GLY A 331 19.34 -58.00 23.04
N GLU A 332 19.28 -58.22 21.72
CA GLU A 332 19.23 -59.56 21.13
C GLU A 332 20.61 -60.25 21.16
N GLU A 333 21.70 -59.54 20.84
CA GLU A 333 23.06 -60.10 20.88
C GLU A 333 23.49 -60.51 22.31
N GLY A 334 23.07 -59.77 23.34
CA GLY A 334 23.35 -60.14 24.74
C GLY A 334 22.56 -61.34 25.27
N SER A 335 21.53 -61.80 24.54
CA SER A 335 20.72 -62.95 24.93
C SER A 335 21.16 -64.27 24.28
N GLU A 336 22.00 -64.20 23.23
CA GLU A 336 22.57 -65.36 22.55
C GLU A 336 23.89 -65.84 23.19
N GLU A 337 24.63 -64.98 23.91
CA GLU A 337 25.90 -65.36 24.56
C GLU A 337 25.74 -66.07 25.93
N ASP A 338 24.59 -65.95 26.61
CA ASP A 338 24.34 -66.61 27.92
C ASP A 338 23.76 -68.04 27.79
N GLY A 339 23.65 -68.58 26.57
CA GLY A 339 23.04 -69.89 26.28
C GLY A 339 24.02 -71.06 26.06
N GLU A 340 25.32 -70.82 25.98
CA GLU A 340 26.33 -71.84 25.65
C GLU A 340 27.41 -71.97 26.74
N ASP A 341 27.05 -72.25 28.00
CA ASP A 341 28.03 -72.66 29.02
C ASP A 341 27.37 -73.38 30.23
N MET A 342 26.62 -74.46 30.00
CA MET A 342 26.36 -75.48 31.04
C MET A 342 26.04 -76.84 30.41
N ASP A 343 27.05 -77.54 29.89
CA ASP A 343 27.01 -78.99 29.71
C ASP A 343 28.45 -79.52 29.64
N GLU A 344 29.09 -79.76 30.80
CA GLU A 344 30.02 -80.88 30.99
C GLU A 344 30.38 -81.06 32.48
N ASP A 345 30.39 -82.33 32.90
CA ASP A 345 30.89 -82.92 34.16
C ASP A 345 30.00 -82.89 35.42
N PHE A 346 29.28 -84.01 35.66
CA PHE A 346 29.52 -84.86 36.85
C PHE A 346 28.96 -86.28 36.63
N GLU A 347 29.87 -87.24 36.42
CA GLU A 347 29.66 -88.69 36.62
C GLU A 347 29.65 -89.02 38.12
N ASP A 348 28.59 -89.68 38.60
CA ASP A 348 28.54 -90.99 39.31
C ASP A 348 27.22 -91.17 40.10
#